data_AF-A0A2X1RF78-F1
#
_entry.id   AF-A0A2X1RF78-F1
#
_cell.length_a   1.000
_cell.length_b   1.000
_cell.length_c   1.000
_cell.angle_alpha   90.00
_cell.angle_beta   90.00
_cell.angle_gamma   90.00
#
_symmetry.space_group_name_H-M   'P 1'
#
loop_
_entity.id
_entity.type
_entity.pdbx_description
1 polymer ?
#
loop_
_entity_poly.entity_id
_entity_poly.type
_entity_poly.pdbx_seq_one_letter_code
_entity_poly.pdbx_strand_id
1 'polypeptide(L)'
;MNDAINHTACETLFTQARTHNGWLDKPVSDAQLQAVWDLMKMGADFRQLFASAHRVRAQRGRQRETSPDALQRQSSENHAGAGDRHRGVG
;
A
#
# COMPACT_ATOMS: atom_id res chain seq x y z
N MET A 1 -18.47 20.26 18.51
CA MET A 1 -17.85 20.79 19.74
C MET A 1 -16.38 20.47 19.69
N ASN A 2 -15.51 21.44 19.99
CA ASN A 2 -14.07 21.25 20.14
C ASN A 2 -13.69 21.89 21.47
N ASP A 3 -13.78 21.09 22.53
CA ASP A 3 -13.54 21.57 23.89
C ASP A 3 -12.05 21.47 24.19
N ALA A 4 -11.51 22.53 24.78
CA ALA A 4 -10.10 22.56 25.17
C ALA A 4 -9.86 21.49 26.25
N ILE A 5 -8.87 20.62 26.00
CA ILE A 5 -8.41 19.67 27.02
C ILE A 5 -7.75 20.42 28.18
N ASN A 6 -8.04 19.99 29.41
CA ASN A 6 -7.54 20.66 30.61
C ASN A 6 -6.02 20.47 30.78
N HIS A 7 -5.41 21.30 31.64
CA HIS A 7 -3.96 21.33 31.84
C HIS A 7 -3.40 19.97 32.28
N THR A 8 -4.07 19.27 33.20
CA THR A 8 -3.65 17.96 33.70
C THR A 8 -3.66 16.88 32.61
N ALA A 9 -4.64 16.93 31.70
CA ALA A 9 -4.70 16.04 30.55
C ALA A 9 -3.53 16.30 29.58
N CYS A 10 -3.18 17.58 29.34
CA CYS A 10 -1.99 17.94 28.57
C CYS A 10 -0.70 17.41 29.20
N GLU A 11 -0.50 17.62 30.50
CA GLU A 11 0.69 17.10 31.20
C GLU A 11 0.79 15.58 31.09
N THR A 12 -0.35 14.88 31.23
CA THR A 12 -0.42 13.42 31.10
C THR A 12 -0.02 12.95 29.70
N LEU A 13 -0.58 13.57 28.66
CA LEU A 13 -0.39 13.14 27.27
C LEU A 13 0.98 13.51 26.69
N PHE A 14 1.52 14.68 27.04
CA PHE A 14 2.71 15.23 26.37
C PHE A 14 3.98 15.18 27.20
N THR A 15 3.87 15.15 28.53
CA THR A 15 5.04 15.26 29.42
C THR A 15 5.26 13.97 30.21
N GLN A 16 4.19 13.33 30.66
CA GLN A 16 4.26 12.13 31.50
C GLN A 16 4.12 10.82 30.71
N ALA A 17 3.59 10.87 29.48
CA ALA A 17 3.46 9.70 28.63
C ALA A 17 4.83 9.01 28.42
N ARG A 18 4.91 7.72 28.77
CA ARG A 18 6.08 6.87 28.55
C ARG A 18 5.77 5.83 27.49
N THR A 19 6.77 5.46 26.70
CA THR A 19 6.63 4.40 25.70
C THR A 19 6.38 3.07 26.39
N HIS A 20 5.18 2.53 26.26
CA HIS A 20 4.84 1.18 26.72
C HIS A 20 5.18 0.18 25.60
N ASN A 21 6.31 -0.51 25.72
CA ASN A 21 6.80 -1.46 24.72
C ASN A 21 6.42 -2.93 25.03
N GLY A 22 5.51 -3.16 25.98
CA GLY A 22 5.09 -4.48 26.43
C GLY A 22 3.65 -4.78 26.04
N TRP A 23 3.37 -6.04 25.66
CA TRP A 23 2.01 -6.54 25.50
C TRP A 23 1.44 -6.89 26.87
N LEU A 24 0.24 -6.39 27.17
CA LEU A 24 -0.52 -6.79 28.33
C LEU A 24 -1.29 -8.06 27.99
N ASP A 25 -1.36 -9.02 28.93
CA ASP A 25 -2.19 -10.23 28.81
C ASP A 25 -3.67 -9.89 29.07
N LYS A 26 -4.20 -8.99 28.23
CA LYS A 26 -5.58 -8.51 28.27
C LYS A 26 -6.21 -8.79 26.91
N PRO A 27 -7.33 -9.53 26.85
CA PRO A 27 -8.00 -9.77 25.59
C PRO A 27 -8.53 -8.44 25.04
N VAL A 28 -8.20 -8.16 23.77
CA VAL A 28 -8.72 -7.02 23.01
C VAL A 28 -9.82 -7.55 22.11
N SER A 29 -10.97 -6.87 22.09
CA SER A 29 -12.10 -7.27 21.24
C SER A 29 -11.91 -6.80 19.79
N ASP A 30 -12.51 -7.52 18.84
CA ASP A 30 -12.50 -7.13 17.41
C ASP A 30 -13.11 -5.75 17.19
N ALA A 31 -14.14 -5.38 17.97
CA ALA A 31 -14.74 -4.05 17.91
C ALA A 31 -13.76 -2.93 18.28
N GLN A 32 -12.88 -3.17 19.27
CA GLN A 32 -11.84 -2.22 19.65
C GLN A 32 -10.76 -2.11 18.56
N LEU A 33 -10.36 -3.23 17.96
CA LEU A 33 -9.43 -3.23 16.83
C LEU A 33 -10.00 -2.47 15.65
N GLN A 34 -11.28 -2.67 15.33
CA GLN A 34 -11.96 -1.97 14.25
C GLN A 34 -12.04 -0.46 14.51
N ALA A 35 -12.32 -0.04 15.75
CA ALA A 35 -12.36 1.37 16.12
C ALA A 35 -10.99 2.06 15.97
N VAL A 36 -9.90 1.37 16.37
CA VAL A 36 -8.53 1.88 16.19
C VAL A 36 -8.16 1.96 14.71
N TRP A 37 -8.54 0.95 13.93
CA TRP A 37 -8.32 0.94 12.48
C TRP A 37 -9.07 2.09 11.79
N ASP A 38 -10.33 2.30 12.15
CA ASP A 38 -11.16 3.36 11.58
C ASP A 38 -10.61 4.76 11.92
N LEU A 39 -9.97 4.92 13.07
CA LEU A 39 -9.27 6.14 13.43
C LEU A 39 -7.98 6.33 12.60
N MET A 40 -7.17 5.28 12.45
CA MET A 40 -5.91 5.34 11.70
C MET A 40 -6.10 5.57 10.19
N LYS A 41 -7.09 4.93 9.57
CA LYS A 41 -7.30 5.02 8.11
C LYS A 41 -7.66 6.43 7.63
N MET A 42 -8.13 7.30 8.54
CA MET A 42 -8.50 8.69 8.26
C MET A 42 -7.33 9.66 8.38
N GLY A 43 -6.14 9.21 8.81
CA GLY A 43 -4.95 10.05 8.89
C GLY A 43 -4.50 10.56 7.52
N ALA A 44 -4.27 11.87 7.40
CA ALA A 44 -3.82 12.52 6.16
C ALA A 44 -2.55 11.88 5.59
N ASP A 45 -1.64 11.42 6.46
CA ASP A 45 -0.38 10.78 6.07
C ASP A 45 -0.60 9.38 5.48
N PHE A 46 -1.55 8.60 6.02
CA PHE A 46 -1.86 7.27 5.52
C PHE A 46 -2.41 7.32 4.10
N ARG A 47 -3.30 8.30 3.85
CA ARG A 47 -3.85 8.57 2.51
C ARG A 47 -2.75 8.99 1.51
N GLN A 48 -1.81 9.84 1.94
CA GLN A 48 -0.72 10.31 1.09
C GLN A 48 0.33 9.22 0.77
N LEU A 49 0.69 8.39 1.75
CA LEU A 49 1.62 7.29 1.58
C LEU A 49 1.04 6.20 0.67
N PHE A 50 -0.24 5.84 0.85
CA PHE A 50 -0.92 4.86 0.00
C PHE A 50 -1.05 5.34 -1.45
N ALA A 51 -1.44 6.60 -1.67
CA ALA A 51 -1.52 7.19 -3.00
C ALA A 51 -0.15 7.22 -3.72
N SER A 52 0.93 7.48 -2.97
CA SER A 52 2.30 7.48 -3.50
C SER A 52 2.78 6.08 -3.88
N ALA A 53 2.48 5.06 -3.07
CA ALA A 53 2.83 3.66 -3.36
C ALA A 53 2.17 3.13 -4.65
N HIS A 54 0.88 3.46 -4.87
CA HIS A 54 0.18 3.11 -6.11
C HIS A 54 0.79 3.78 -7.36
N ARG A 55 1.20 5.05 -7.26
CA ARG A 55 1.81 5.79 -8.37
C ARG A 55 3.14 5.20 -8.81
N VAL A 56 3.98 4.75 -7.88
CA VAL A 56 5.28 4.13 -8.18
C VAL A 56 5.12 2.77 -8.88
N ARG A 57 4.15 1.95 -8.46
CA ARG A 57 3.91 0.64 -9.10
C ARG A 57 3.39 0.78 -10.54
N ALA A 58 2.50 1.75 -10.79
CA ALA A 58 2.01 2.04 -12.13
C ALA A 58 3.11 2.57 -13.07
N GLN A 59 4.01 3.42 -12.56
CA GLN A 59 5.16 3.91 -13.33
C GLN A 59 6.15 2.78 -13.66
N ARG A 60 6.42 1.88 -12.71
CA ARG A 60 7.28 0.71 -12.94
C ARG A 60 6.68 -0.27 -13.96
N GLY A 61 5.36 -0.40 -14.04
CA GLY A 61 4.69 -1.18 -15.10
C GLY A 61 4.92 -0.57 -16.47
N ARG A 62 4.62 0.72 -16.64
CA ARG A 62 4.81 1.42 -17.93
C ARG A 62 6.26 1.43 -18.39
N GLN A 63 7.22 1.63 -17.49
CA GLN A 63 8.65 1.62 -17.82
C GLN A 63 9.13 0.25 -18.29
N ARG A 64 8.54 -0.85 -17.80
CA ARG A 64 8.84 -2.20 -18.28
C ARG A 64 8.27 -2.43 -19.67
N GLU A 65 7.07 -1.95 -19.96
CA GLU A 65 6.43 -2.04 -21.27
C GLU A 65 7.14 -1.19 -22.33
N THR A 66 7.68 -0.03 -21.95
CA THR A 66 8.43 0.85 -22.87
C THR A 66 9.94 0.55 -22.91
N SER A 67 10.42 -0.45 -22.17
CA SER A 67 11.85 -0.78 -22.15
C SER A 67 12.27 -1.43 -23.47
N PRO A 68 13.45 -1.09 -24.03
CA PRO A 68 13.94 -1.68 -25.28
C PRO A 68 13.98 -3.22 -25.22
N ASP A 69 14.31 -3.82 -24.07
CA ASP A 69 14.29 -5.27 -23.87
C ASP A 69 12.89 -5.89 -24.01
N ALA A 70 11.85 -5.18 -23.57
CA ALA A 70 10.47 -5.66 -23.65
C ALA A 70 9.92 -5.53 -25.08
N LEU A 71 10.24 -4.43 -25.78
CA LEU A 71 9.92 -4.24 -27.19
C LEU A 71 10.63 -5.27 -28.09
N GLN A 72 11.87 -5.63 -27.76
CA GLN A 72 12.61 -6.70 -28.43
C GLN A 72 11.94 -8.07 -28.24
N ARG A 73 11.50 -8.39 -27.01
CA ARG A 73 10.76 -9.63 -26.70
C ARG A 73 9.42 -9.70 -27.44
N GLN A 74 8.65 -8.62 -27.41
CA GLN A 74 7.37 -8.53 -28.14
C GLN A 74 7.56 -8.68 -29.65
N SER A 75 8.62 -8.09 -30.22
CA SER A 75 8.95 -8.23 -31.64
C SER A 75 9.34 -9.66 -32.01
N SER A 76 10.10 -10.35 -31.14
CA SER A 76 10.44 -11.77 -31.34
C SER A 76 9.25 -12.72 -31.21
N GLU A 77 8.32 -12.45 -30.28
CA GLU A 77 7.07 -13.21 -30.13
C GLU A 77 6.14 -13.00 -31.33
N ASN A 78 6.04 -11.77 -31.85
CA ASN A 78 5.26 -11.46 -33.04
C ASN A 78 5.80 -12.14 -34.32
N HIS A 79 7.11 -12.37 -34.42
CA HIS A 79 7.71 -13.14 -35.51
C HIS A 79 7.60 -14.66 -35.32
N ALA A 80 7.56 -15.15 -34.09
CA ALA A 80 7.40 -16.58 -33.80
C ALA A 80 6.00 -17.13 -34.13
N GLY A 81 4.95 -16.27 -34.14
CA GLY A 81 3.58 -16.67 -34.48
C GLY A 81 3.26 -16.78 -35.98
N ALA A 82 4.20 -16.41 -36.87
CA ALA A 82 3.97 -16.39 -38.32
C ALA A 82 4.38 -17.68 -39.06
N GLY A 83 5.07 -18.61 -38.38
CA GLY A 83 5.76 -19.74 -39.03
C GLY A 83 5.01 -21.07 -39.11
N ASP A 84 3.92 -21.28 -38.37
CA ASP A 84 3.34 -22.63 -38.19
C ASP A 84 1.91 -22.77 -38.74
N ARG A 85 1.76 -22.52 -40.05
CA ARG A 85 0.49 -22.78 -40.79
C ARG A 85 0.68 -23.52 -42.12
N HIS A 86 1.72 -24.35 -42.27
CA HIS A 86 1.81 -25.24 -43.43
C HIS A 86 2.53 -26.56 -43.10
N ARG A 87 1.85 -27.46 -42.38
CA ARG A 87 2.08 -28.90 -42.55
C ARG A 87 0.88 -29.71 -42.05
N GLY A 88 0.16 -30.35 -42.97
CA GLY A 88 -0.68 -31.50 -42.64
C GLY A 88 -2.11 -31.47 -43.18
N VAL A 89 -2.28 -31.90 -44.43
CA VAL A 89 -3.29 -32.86 -44.95
C VAL A 89 -2.91 -33.02 -46.44
N GLY A 90 -2.58 -34.21 -46.95
CA GLY A 90 -3.36 -35.45 -46.83
C GLY A 90 -4.19 -35.54 -48.09
#